data_AF-A0A447TF47-F1
#
_entry.id   AF-A0A447TF47-F1
#
_cell.length_a   1.000
_cell.length_b   1.000
_cell.length_c   1.000
_cell.angle_alpha   90.00
_cell.angle_beta   90.00
_cell.angle_gamma   90.00
#
_symmetry.space_group_name_H-M   'P 1'
#
loop_
_entity.id
_entity.type
_entity.pdbx_description
1 polymer ?
#
loop_
_entity_poly.entity_id
_entity_poly.type
_entity_poly.pdbx_seq_one_letter_code
_entity_poly.pdbx_strand_id
1 'polypeptide(L)'
;MTVVCGDSHTSTHGAFCALAHGIGTSEVEHVMATQCLVAKKSKNMLVRVDGRLGAGITAKDVALAIIGKIAPPAAPATPSSLAARRSAGFPWKAG
;
A
#
# COMPACT_ATOMS: atom_id res chain seq x y z
N MET A 1 -12.18 -0.21 -8.63
CA MET A 1 -13.05 0.13 -7.48
C MET A 1 -12.25 1.00 -6.52
N THR A 2 -12.88 2.02 -5.92
CA THR A 2 -12.27 2.91 -4.92
C THR A 2 -13.01 2.73 -3.59
N VAL A 3 -12.27 2.54 -2.51
CA VAL A 3 -12.82 2.30 -1.16
C VAL A 3 -12.20 3.29 -0.19
N VAL A 4 -13.03 4.11 0.44
CA VAL A 4 -12.57 5.12 1.39
C VAL A 4 -13.43 5.09 2.65
N CYS A 5 -12.77 5.25 3.79
CA CYS A 5 -13.42 5.26 5.09
C CYS A 5 -12.57 6.08 6.07
N GLY A 6 -13.17 6.52 7.18
CA GLY A 6 -12.48 7.24 8.26
C GLY A 6 -11.51 6.39 9.09
N ASP A 7 -11.04 5.25 8.57
CA ASP A 7 -10.14 4.32 9.26
C ASP A 7 -8.77 4.25 8.56
N SER A 8 -7.70 4.21 9.36
CA SER A 8 -6.32 4.20 8.86
C SER A 8 -5.92 2.88 8.20
N HIS A 9 -6.60 1.78 8.51
CA HIS A 9 -6.36 0.44 7.96
C HIS A 9 -7.22 0.13 6.74
N THR A 10 -7.97 1.10 6.22
CA THR A 10 -8.76 0.98 4.98
C THR A 10 -7.92 0.42 3.82
N SER A 11 -6.60 0.69 3.81
CA SER A 11 -5.61 0.16 2.87
C SER A 11 -5.57 -1.38 2.78
N THR A 12 -6.08 -2.09 3.78
CA THR A 12 -6.26 -3.55 3.77
C THR A 12 -7.08 -4.03 2.57
N HIS A 13 -8.07 -3.26 2.14
CA HIS A 13 -8.90 -3.59 0.98
C HIS A 13 -8.13 -3.51 -0.35
N GLY A 14 -6.91 -2.95 -0.36
CA GLY A 14 -6.00 -3.00 -1.51
C GLY A 14 -5.62 -4.43 -1.94
N ALA A 15 -5.75 -5.41 -1.04
CA ALA A 15 -5.59 -6.83 -1.38
C ALA A 15 -6.57 -7.32 -2.45
N PHE A 16 -7.70 -6.63 -2.64
CA PHE A 16 -8.72 -6.93 -3.66
C PHE A 16 -8.57 -6.10 -4.94
N CYS A 17 -7.36 -5.60 -5.23
CA CYS A 17 -7.09 -4.72 -6.38
C CYS A 17 -7.94 -3.44 -6.41
N ALA A 18 -8.32 -2.93 -5.23
CA ALA A 18 -9.03 -1.68 -5.06
C ALA A 18 -8.08 -0.53 -4.69
N LEU A 19 -8.42 0.69 -5.11
CA LEU A 19 -7.79 1.90 -4.60
C LEU A 19 -8.39 2.20 -3.22
N ALA A 20 -7.70 1.76 -2.16
CA ALA A 20 -8.22 1.83 -0.80
C ALA A 20 -7.32 2.65 0.12
N HIS A 21 -7.87 3.70 0.73
CA HIS A 21 -7.14 4.53 1.69
C HIS A 21 -8.07 5.23 2.67
N GLY A 22 -7.54 5.50 3.86
CA GLY A 22 -8.25 6.29 4.85
C GLY A 22 -8.42 7.74 4.39
N ILE A 23 -9.51 8.36 4.80
CA ILE A 23 -9.81 9.79 4.55
C ILE A 23 -10.25 10.47 5.85
N GLY A 24 -10.11 11.80 5.91
CA GLY A 24 -10.54 12.56 7.09
C GLY A 24 -12.06 12.54 7.26
N THR A 25 -12.56 12.80 8.47
CA THR A 25 -14.01 12.84 8.74
C THR A 25 -14.76 13.84 7.86
N SER A 26 -14.18 15.03 7.62
CA SER A 26 -14.74 16.02 6.69
C SER A 26 -14.77 15.55 5.24
N GLU A 27 -13.80 14.72 4.84
CA GLU A 27 -13.77 14.13 3.50
C GLU A 27 -14.82 13.01 3.38
N VAL A 28 -15.06 12.24 4.45
CA VAL A 28 -16.13 11.22 4.47
C VAL A 28 -17.49 11.88 4.25
N GLU A 29 -17.78 12.97 4.96
CA GLU A 29 -19.01 13.73 4.76
C GLU A 29 -19.15 14.23 3.32
N HIS A 30 -18.07 14.79 2.76
CA HIS A 30 -18.05 15.24 1.36
C HIS A 30 -18.31 14.09 0.38
N VAL A 31 -17.65 12.94 0.56
CA VAL A 31 -17.84 11.75 -0.28
C VAL A 31 -19.28 11.23 -0.16
N MET A 32 -19.86 11.20 1.03
CA MET A 32 -21.26 10.79 1.21
C MET A 32 -22.22 11.74 0.47
N ALA A 33 -21.95 13.05 0.49
CA ALA A 33 -22.79 14.05 -0.15
C ALA A 33 -22.65 14.10 -1.68
N THR A 34 -21.43 13.95 -2.22
CA THR A 34 -21.14 14.23 -3.64
C THR A 34 -20.69 13.01 -4.43
N GLN A 35 -20.38 11.89 -3.76
CA GLN A 35 -19.73 10.72 -4.34
C GLN A 35 -18.41 11.06 -5.06
N CYS A 36 -17.79 12.19 -4.69
CA CYS A 36 -16.54 12.67 -5.25
C CYS A 36 -15.48 12.78 -4.15
N LEU A 37 -14.21 12.56 -4.52
CA LEU A 37 -13.07 12.71 -3.62
C LEU A 37 -11.96 13.48 -4.32
N VAL A 38 -11.52 14.57 -3.70
CA VAL A 38 -10.37 15.33 -4.16
C VAL A 38 -9.10 14.68 -3.61
N ALA A 39 -8.39 13.93 -4.45
CA ALA A 39 -7.17 13.24 -4.05
C ALA A 39 -5.98 13.69 -4.89
N LYS A 40 -4.83 13.92 -4.25
CA LYS A 40 -3.56 14.09 -4.95
C LYS A 40 -3.10 12.74 -5.48
N LYS A 41 -2.64 12.71 -6.73
CA LYS A 41 -2.07 11.49 -7.32
C LYS A 41 -0.90 10.95 -6.49
N SER A 42 -1.08 9.75 -5.95
CA SER A 42 -0.08 9.03 -5.17
C SER A 42 1.08 8.56 -6.05
N LYS A 43 2.28 8.44 -5.47
CA LYS A 43 3.42 7.79 -6.13
C LYS A 43 3.24 6.27 -6.04
N ASN A 44 3.54 5.56 -7.13
CA ASN A 44 3.48 4.11 -7.14
C ASN A 44 4.83 3.52 -6.70
N MET A 45 4.77 2.47 -5.88
CA MET A 45 5.92 1.67 -5.50
C MET A 45 5.59 0.21 -5.78
N LEU A 46 6.45 -0.48 -6.52
CA LEU A 46 6.31 -1.91 -6.74
C LEU A 46 7.24 -2.64 -5.76
N VAL A 47 6.64 -3.48 -4.92
CA VAL A 47 7.37 -4.45 -4.10
C VAL A 47 7.19 -5.82 -4.74
N ARG A 48 8.29 -6.41 -5.19
CA ARG A 48 8.33 -7.75 -5.78
C ARG A 48 8.96 -8.72 -4.79
N VAL A 49 8.22 -9.77 -4.44
CA VAL A 49 8.68 -10.85 -3.56
C VAL A 49 8.77 -12.12 -4.42
N ASP A 50 9.99 -12.57 -4.69
CA ASP A 50 10.28 -13.77 -5.49
C ASP A 50 10.75 -14.92 -4.59
N GLY A 51 10.52 -16.17 -5.03
CA GLY A 51 10.97 -17.39 -4.33
C GLY A 51 9.88 -18.07 -3.49
N ARG A 52 10.28 -19.10 -2.74
CA ARG A 52 9.40 -19.82 -1.80
C ARG A 52 9.72 -19.39 -0.37
N LEU A 53 8.69 -19.15 0.44
CA LEU A 53 8.84 -18.89 1.87
C LEU A 53 9.33 -20.16 2.58
N GLY A 54 10.26 -20.00 3.52
CA GLY A 54 10.72 -21.07 4.40
C GLY A 54 9.61 -21.56 5.34
N ALA A 55 9.81 -22.75 5.93
CA ALA A 55 8.86 -23.31 6.89
C ALA A 55 8.66 -22.35 8.09
N GLY A 56 7.40 -22.11 8.45
CA GLY A 56 7.03 -21.22 9.56
C GLY A 56 7.04 -19.71 9.23
N ILE A 57 7.43 -19.31 8.02
CA ILE A 57 7.38 -17.90 7.60
C ILE A 57 5.97 -17.54 7.12
N THR A 58 5.42 -16.46 7.67
CA THR A 58 4.05 -15.99 7.39
C THR A 58 4.02 -14.69 6.58
N ALA A 59 2.83 -14.31 6.10
CA ALA A 59 2.63 -13.03 5.42
C ALA A 59 3.01 -11.82 6.30
N LYS A 60 2.85 -11.94 7.62
CA LYS A 60 3.24 -10.89 8.57
C LYS A 60 4.74 -10.66 8.57
N ASP A 61 5.53 -11.73 8.51
CA ASP A 61 7.00 -11.65 8.50
C ASP A 61 7.49 -10.97 7.21
N VAL A 62 6.86 -11.31 6.08
CA VAL A 62 7.13 -10.64 4.80
C VAL A 62 6.79 -9.15 4.88
N ALA A 63 5.60 -8.80 5.39
CA ALA A 63 5.17 -7.41 5.54
C ALA A 63 6.12 -6.60 6.44
N LEU A 64 6.54 -7.16 7.58
CA LEU A 64 7.50 -6.53 8.48
C LEU A 64 8.89 -6.38 7.85
N ALA A 65 9.36 -7.38 7.10
CA ALA A 65 10.63 -7.31 6.37
C ALA A 65 10.61 -6.23 5.26
N ILE A 66 9.46 -6.01 4.61
CA ILE A 66 9.26 -4.93 3.65
C ILE A 66 9.30 -3.57 4.37
N ILE A 67 8.53 -3.42 5.45
CA ILE A 67 8.48 -2.19 6.26
C ILE A 67 9.88 -1.79 6.72
N GLY A 68 10.67 -2.74 7.25
CA GLY A 68 12.03 -2.48 7.72
C GLY A 68 13.01 -1.99 6.64
N LYS A 69 12.71 -2.22 5.35
CA LYS A 69 13.56 -1.76 4.22
C LYS A 69 13.11 -0.41 3.65
N ILE A 70 11.82 -0.09 3.74
CA ILE A 70 11.26 1.14 3.17
C ILE A 70 11.12 2.26 4.20
N ALA A 71 11.01 1.92 5.48
CA ALA A 71 10.89 2.90 6.56
C ALA A 71 12.22 3.66 6.74
N PRO A 72 12.18 4.98 7.02
CA PRO A 72 13.36 5.72 7.49
C PRO A 72 13.96 5.03 8.72
N PRO A 73 15.28 5.05 8.92
CA PRO A 73 15.94 4.24 9.95
C PRO A 73 15.46 4.64 11.35
N ALA A 74 14.75 3.72 11.98
CA ALA A 74 14.63 3.59 13.43
C ALA A 74 14.92 2.15 13.87
N ALA A 75 15.83 1.44 13.18
CA ALA A 75 16.50 0.20 13.62
C ALA A 75 17.40 -0.35 12.49
N PRO A 76 18.58 -0.92 12.79
CA PRO A 76 19.43 -1.54 11.78
C PRO A 76 18.88 -2.91 11.39
N ALA A 77 18.45 -3.10 10.13
CA ALA A 77 18.10 -4.40 9.59
C ALA A 77 18.92 -4.73 8.34
N THR A 78 19.41 -5.97 8.32
CA THR A 78 20.36 -6.62 7.41
C THR A 78 19.89 -6.72 5.94
N PRO A 79 20.83 -6.90 5.00
CA PRO A 79 20.52 -6.97 3.58
C PRO A 79 19.95 -8.35 3.20
N SER A 80 18.67 -8.41 2.86
CA SER A 80 18.10 -9.48 2.03
C SER A 80 17.42 -8.87 0.80
N SER A 81 17.39 -9.60 -0.30
CA SER A 81 17.26 -9.18 -1.72
C SER A 81 15.93 -8.54 -2.20
N LEU A 82 15.21 -7.81 -1.35
CA LEU A 82 13.98 -7.12 -1.77
C LEU A 82 14.31 -5.85 -2.55
N ALA A 83 14.25 -5.92 -3.88
CA ALA A 83 14.41 -4.76 -4.75
C ALA A 83 13.11 -3.94 -4.78
N ALA A 84 12.97 -2.98 -3.85
CA ALA A 84 11.91 -1.98 -3.94
C ALA A 84 12.25 -0.96 -5.04
N ARG A 85 11.69 -1.13 -6.24
CA ARG A 85 11.83 -0.13 -7.32
C ARG A 85 10.72 0.91 -7.20
N ARG A 86 11.10 2.18 -7.08
CA ARG A 86 10.21 3.30 -7.37
C ARG A 86 9.94 3.29 -8.88
N SER A 87 8.81 2.71 -9.30
CA SER A 87 8.40 2.75 -10.70
C SER A 87 7.94 4.18 -11.02
N ALA A 88 8.70 4.89 -11.85
CA ALA A 88 8.22 6.09 -12.51
C ALA A 88 7.10 5.65 -13.47
N GLY A 89 5.85 6.00 -13.13
CA GLY A 89 4.69 5.88 -14.01
C GLY A 89 4.47 4.48 -14.60
N PHE A 90 3.88 3.56 -13.83
CA PHE A 90 3.26 2.39 -14.45
C PHE A 90 1.94 2.84 -15.10
N PRO A 91 1.76 2.73 -16.43
CA PRO A 91 0.49 3.05 -17.06
C PRO A 91 -0.50 1.97 -16.63
N TRP A 92 -1.48 2.36 -15.83
CA TRP A 92 -2.67 1.55 -15.61
C TRP A 92 -3.46 1.49 -16.93
N LYS A 93 -3.13 0.55 -17.80
CA LYS A 93 -4.04 0.17 -18.89
C LYS A 93 -5.15 -0.66 -18.27
N ALA A 94 -6.25 0.01 -17.93
CA ALA A 94 -7.53 -0.64 -17.74
C ALA A 94 -7.86 -1.41 -19.04
N GLY A 95 -7.97 -2.72 -18.93
CA GLY A 95 -8.71 -3.53 -19.90
C GLY A 95 -10.20 -3.42 -19.66
#